data_AF-A0A838F4T0-F1
#
_entry.id   AF-A0A838F4T0-F1
#
_cell.length_a   1.000
_cell.length_b   1.000
_cell.length_c   1.000
_cell.angle_alpha   90.00
_cell.angle_beta   90.00
_cell.angle_gamma   90.00
#
_symmetry.space_group_name_H-M   'P 1'
#
loop_
_entity.id
_entity.type
_entity.pdbx_description
1 polymer ?
#
loop_
_entity_poly.entity_id
_entity_poly.type
_entity_poly.pdbx_seq_one_letter_code
_entity_poly.pdbx_strand_id
1 'polypeptide(L)'
;VKASQGTYGMGISVVASGEEIKNMNRKVRNKMDVGKNNLKFTSVLIQEGVETIVKFDEAPAEVTIYLVNGKSSGGFMRSNPLKGTQSNLNSQGMIYQKLCLSDVKQDCDHKIKEAVYSVVARLSTLAASHEMKELME
;
A
#
# COMPACT_ATOMS: atom_id res chain seq x y z
N VAL A 1 4.50 -2.57 -10.36
CA VAL A 1 4.81 -1.42 -11.26
C VAL A 1 3.89 -0.25 -10.96
N LYS A 2 4.45 0.95 -10.78
CA LYS A 2 3.72 2.18 -10.49
C LYS A 2 4.14 3.26 -11.49
N ALA A 3 3.25 3.65 -12.40
CA ALA A 3 3.46 4.78 -13.30
C ALA A 3 2.84 6.03 -12.69
N SER A 4 3.53 7.17 -12.66
CA SER A 4 3.07 8.35 -11.93
C SER A 4 3.40 9.68 -12.62
N GLN A 5 2.63 10.69 -12.25
CA GLN A 5 2.88 12.10 -12.52
C GLN A 5 2.42 12.94 -11.31
N GLY A 6 2.84 12.55 -10.11
CA GLY A 6 2.49 13.26 -8.87
C GLY A 6 0.99 13.33 -8.62
N THR A 7 0.47 14.54 -8.40
CA THR A 7 -0.96 14.80 -8.06
C THR A 7 -1.94 14.44 -9.18
N TYR A 8 -1.43 14.26 -10.40
CA TYR A 8 -2.23 13.84 -11.56
C TYR A 8 -2.49 12.34 -11.59
N GLY A 9 -2.01 11.60 -10.59
CA GLY A 9 -2.44 10.24 -10.31
C GLY A 9 -1.34 9.21 -10.52
N MET A 10 -1.75 7.95 -10.40
CA MET A 10 -0.84 6.82 -10.47
C MET A 10 -1.55 5.62 -11.09
N GLY A 11 -0.95 5.07 -12.14
CA GLY A 11 -1.29 3.76 -12.68
C GLY A 11 -0.57 2.68 -11.89
N ILE A 12 -1.30 1.72 -11.34
CA ILE A 12 -0.72 0.59 -10.59
C ILE A 12 -1.06 -0.73 -11.28
N SER A 13 -0.02 -1.53 -11.56
CA SER A 13 -0.15 -2.92 -12.02
C SER A 13 0.76 -3.82 -11.21
N VAL A 14 0.20 -4.92 -10.72
CA VAL A 14 0.96 -6.05 -10.17
C VAL A 14 1.26 -7.00 -11.33
N VAL A 15 2.49 -7.49 -11.41
CA VAL A 15 2.93 -8.43 -12.44
C VAL A 15 3.83 -9.48 -11.81
N ALA A 16 3.78 -10.71 -12.32
CA ALA A 16 4.63 -11.81 -11.85
C ALA A 16 5.88 -12.02 -12.72
N SER A 17 5.90 -11.48 -13.93
CA SER A 17 7.03 -11.64 -14.85
C SER A 17 7.20 -10.43 -15.79
N GLY A 18 8.37 -10.34 -16.43
CA GLY A 18 8.61 -9.34 -17.47
C GLY A 18 7.76 -9.54 -18.73
N GLU A 19 7.28 -10.76 -18.98
CA GLU A 19 6.41 -11.05 -20.13
C GLU A 19 5.04 -10.40 -19.99
N GLU A 20 4.49 -10.36 -18.78
CA GLU A 20 3.21 -9.68 -18.51
C GLU A 20 3.27 -8.18 -18.82
N ILE A 21 4.44 -7.57 -18.65
CA ILE A 21 4.67 -6.17 -19.02
C ILE A 21 4.65 -6.02 -20.55
N LYS A 22 5.37 -6.89 -21.27
CA LYS A 22 5.42 -6.87 -22.75
C LYS A 22 4.04 -7.13 -23.37
N ASN A 23 3.24 -7.98 -22.74
CA ASN A 23 1.96 -8.47 -23.26
C ASN A 23 0.74 -7.80 -22.60
N MET A 24 0.89 -6.63 -21.97
CA MET A 24 -0.23 -5.90 -21.36
C MET A 24 -1.35 -5.64 -22.37
N ASN A 25 -2.59 -5.98 -22.04
CA ASN A 25 -3.73 -5.68 -22.90
C ASN A 25 -4.02 -4.17 -22.99
N ARG A 26 -4.86 -3.76 -23.94
CA ARG A 26 -5.21 -2.33 -24.17
C ARG A 26 -5.73 -1.63 -22.90
N LYS A 27 -6.53 -2.33 -22.09
CA LYS A 27 -7.10 -1.77 -20.85
C LYS A 27 -6.02 -1.47 -19.82
N VAL A 28 -5.08 -2.40 -19.61
CA VAL A 28 -3.95 -2.22 -18.68
C VAL A 28 -3.00 -1.14 -19.20
N ARG A 29 -2.69 -1.13 -20.50
CA ARG A 29 -1.86 -0.07 -21.11
C ARG A 29 -2.47 1.31 -20.87
N ASN A 30 -3.75 1.51 -21.16
CA ASN A 30 -4.42 2.79 -20.92
C ASN A 30 -4.37 3.20 -19.43
N LYS A 31 -4.58 2.25 -18.52
CA LYS A 31 -4.47 2.49 -17.06
C LYS A 31 -3.06 2.90 -16.63
N MET A 32 -2.04 2.42 -17.33
CA MET A 32 -0.62 2.67 -17.01
C MET A 32 0.00 3.81 -17.82
N ASP A 33 -0.77 4.46 -18.69
CA ASP A 33 -0.29 5.46 -19.65
C ASP A 33 -0.78 6.86 -19.29
N VAL A 34 -2.02 6.97 -18.79
CA VAL A 34 -2.70 8.25 -18.59
C VAL A 34 -3.35 8.35 -17.21
N GLY A 35 -3.15 9.48 -16.54
CA GLY A 35 -3.77 9.84 -15.26
C GLY A 35 -4.98 10.78 -15.41
N LYS A 36 -5.18 11.63 -14.40
CA LYS A 36 -6.21 12.67 -14.40
C LYS A 36 -5.92 13.69 -15.51
N ASN A 37 -7.00 14.27 -16.05
CA ASN A 37 -6.94 15.29 -17.11
C ASN A 37 -6.24 14.83 -18.40
N ASN A 38 -6.25 13.52 -18.67
CA ASN A 38 -5.56 12.92 -19.80
C ASN A 38 -4.04 13.19 -19.86
N LEU A 39 -3.41 13.49 -18.72
CA LEU A 39 -1.96 13.70 -18.68
C LEU A 39 -1.21 12.37 -18.63
N LYS A 40 -0.11 12.32 -19.39
CA LYS A 40 0.74 11.13 -19.52
C LYS A 40 1.60 10.96 -18.27
N PHE A 41 1.70 9.73 -17.79
CA PHE A 41 2.69 9.43 -16.75
C PHE A 41 4.11 9.57 -17.30
N THR A 42 5.00 10.17 -16.51
CA THR A 42 6.38 10.48 -16.93
C THR A 42 7.43 9.73 -16.14
N SER A 43 7.05 9.09 -15.03
CA SER A 43 7.94 8.26 -14.22
C SER A 43 7.33 6.88 -13.96
N VAL A 44 8.22 5.89 -13.79
CA VAL A 44 7.85 4.51 -13.46
C VAL A 44 8.73 4.03 -12.31
N LEU A 45 8.08 3.46 -11.29
CA LEU A 45 8.72 2.76 -10.18
C LEU A 45 8.40 1.26 -10.25
N ILE A 46 9.44 0.44 -10.18
CA ILE A 46 9.32 -1.00 -9.99
C ILE A 46 9.62 -1.28 -8.52
N GLN A 47 8.71 -1.99 -7.86
CA GLN A 47 8.80 -2.32 -6.45
C GLN A 47 8.44 -3.79 -6.29
N GLU A 48 9.19 -4.47 -5.42
CA GLU A 48 8.86 -5.82 -4.96
C GLU A 48 7.44 -5.85 -4.35
N GLY A 49 6.68 -6.88 -4.69
CA GLY A 49 5.38 -7.12 -4.08
C GLY A 49 5.54 -7.79 -2.72
N VAL A 50 4.94 -7.23 -1.68
CA VAL A 50 4.91 -7.83 -0.34
C VAL A 50 3.53 -8.46 -0.15
N GLU A 51 3.49 -9.74 0.24
CA GLU A 51 2.24 -10.45 0.43
C GLU A 51 1.50 -9.98 1.69
N THR A 52 0.19 -9.77 1.57
CA THR A 52 -0.67 -9.52 2.72
C THR A 52 -1.03 -10.84 3.41
N ILE A 53 -0.38 -11.11 4.54
CA ILE A 53 -0.63 -12.32 5.35
C ILE A 53 -1.67 -12.11 6.46
N VAL A 54 -1.94 -10.85 6.82
CA VAL A 54 -2.94 -10.50 7.84
C VAL A 54 -4.33 -10.63 7.23
N LYS A 55 -5.26 -11.20 7.99
CA LYS A 55 -6.65 -11.40 7.56
C LYS A 55 -7.63 -10.82 8.57
N PHE A 56 -8.77 -10.36 8.06
CA PHE A 56 -9.95 -10.01 8.82
C PHE A 56 -11.16 -10.71 8.18
N ASP A 57 -11.89 -11.51 8.94
CA ASP A 57 -12.98 -12.35 8.43
C ASP A 57 -12.62 -13.12 7.14
N GLU A 58 -11.46 -13.78 7.15
CA GLU A 58 -10.84 -14.52 6.03
C GLU A 58 -10.41 -13.70 4.80
N ALA A 59 -10.77 -12.42 4.72
CA ALA A 59 -10.31 -11.52 3.68
C ALA A 59 -8.92 -10.94 4.00
N PRO A 60 -8.05 -10.72 3.00
CA PRO A 60 -6.76 -10.06 3.24
C PRO A 60 -6.97 -8.65 3.79
N ALA A 61 -6.11 -8.26 4.74
CA ALA A 61 -6.20 -6.98 5.43
C ALA A 61 -4.81 -6.36 5.66
N GLU A 62 -4.66 -5.09 5.30
CA GLU A 62 -3.44 -4.29 5.51
C GLU A 62 -3.62 -3.33 6.69
N VAL A 63 -2.65 -3.29 7.59
CA VAL A 63 -2.66 -2.37 8.75
C VAL A 63 -2.15 -0.99 8.33
N THR A 64 -2.85 0.06 8.75
CA THR A 64 -2.42 1.46 8.61
C THR A 64 -2.27 2.08 9.99
N ILE A 65 -1.12 2.68 10.26
CA ILE A 65 -0.79 3.35 11.53
C ILE A 65 -0.68 4.85 11.32
N TYR A 66 -1.33 5.63 12.18
CA TYR A 66 -1.19 7.08 12.25
C TYR A 66 -0.11 7.45 13.27
N LEU A 67 0.76 8.37 12.86
CA LEU A 67 1.75 8.99 13.74
C LEU A 67 1.42 10.47 13.96
N VAL A 68 1.54 10.93 15.19
CA VAL A 68 1.51 12.36 15.57
C VAL A 68 2.79 12.67 16.31
N ASN A 69 3.57 13.63 15.81
CA ASN A 69 4.88 13.99 16.38
C ASN A 69 5.80 12.76 16.57
N GLY A 70 5.85 11.88 15.56
CA GLY A 70 6.65 10.65 15.57
C GLY A 70 6.17 9.54 16.51
N LYS A 71 5.02 9.71 17.18
CA LYS A 71 4.42 8.73 18.09
C LYS A 71 3.17 8.11 17.48
N SER A 72 3.02 6.79 17.61
CA SER A 72 1.80 6.09 17.18
C SER A 72 0.60 6.57 17.99
N SER A 73 -0.46 6.95 17.28
CA SER A 73 -1.72 7.45 17.87
C SER A 73 -2.90 6.50 17.59
N GLY A 74 -2.68 5.39 16.90
CA GLY A 74 -3.71 4.45 16.49
C GLY A 74 -3.68 4.16 14.99
N GLY A 75 -4.77 3.61 14.46
CA GLY A 75 -4.80 3.13 13.08
C GLY A 75 -6.13 2.51 12.67
N PHE A 76 -6.13 1.92 11.48
CA PHE A 76 -7.24 1.11 10.97
C PHE A 76 -6.68 -0.04 10.11
N MET A 77 -7.51 -1.04 9.83
CA MET A 77 -7.19 -2.07 8.84
C MET A 77 -7.97 -1.81 7.55
N ARG A 78 -7.31 -2.01 6.42
CA ARG A 78 -7.90 -1.95 5.09
C ARG A 78 -8.08 -3.38 4.61
N SER A 79 -9.31 -3.84 4.45
CA SER A 79 -9.58 -5.19 3.95
C SER A 79 -10.27 -5.13 2.59
N ASN A 80 -10.08 -6.15 1.75
CA ASN A 80 -10.80 -6.27 0.49
C ASN A 80 -11.14 -7.74 0.21
N PRO A 81 -12.39 -8.18 0.46
CA PRO A 81 -12.81 -9.57 0.25
C PRO A 81 -12.86 -9.98 -1.23
N LEU A 82 -12.78 -9.02 -2.16
CA LEU A 82 -12.78 -9.28 -3.60
C LEU A 82 -11.37 -9.43 -4.19
N LYS A 83 -10.34 -9.44 -3.35
CA LYS A 83 -8.93 -9.46 -3.75
C LYS A 83 -8.17 -10.56 -3.01
N GLY A 84 -7.12 -11.06 -3.67
CA GLY A 84 -6.17 -12.00 -3.07
C GLY A 84 -5.04 -11.27 -2.33
N THR A 85 -4.22 -12.03 -1.61
CA THR A 85 -3.11 -11.55 -0.76
C THR A 85 -2.01 -10.77 -1.51
N GLN A 86 -1.85 -11.06 -2.80
CA GLN A 86 -0.87 -10.42 -3.70
C GLN A 86 -1.45 -9.26 -4.53
N SER A 87 -2.72 -8.89 -4.31
CA SER A 87 -3.40 -7.85 -5.07
C SER A 87 -3.35 -6.50 -4.36
N ASN A 88 -3.50 -5.41 -5.11
CA ASN A 88 -3.73 -4.09 -4.51
C ASN A 88 -5.10 -4.05 -3.81
N LEU A 89 -5.10 -4.07 -2.47
CA LEU A 89 -6.33 -4.01 -1.68
C LEU A 89 -7.00 -2.64 -1.75
N ASN A 90 -6.25 -1.56 -2.02
CA ASN A 90 -6.77 -0.22 -2.28
C ASN A 90 -7.41 -0.13 -3.68
N SER A 91 -8.52 -0.84 -3.84
CA SER A 91 -9.29 -0.93 -5.08
C SER A 91 -10.78 -1.13 -4.76
N GLN A 92 -11.62 -1.20 -5.80
CA GLN A 92 -13.07 -1.37 -5.63
C GLN A 92 -13.39 -2.60 -4.75
N GLY A 93 -14.36 -2.45 -3.85
CA GLY A 93 -14.74 -3.47 -2.87
C GLY A 93 -13.99 -3.40 -1.53
N MET A 94 -13.01 -2.50 -1.40
CA MET A 94 -12.31 -2.25 -0.16
C MET A 94 -13.24 -1.73 0.94
N ILE A 95 -13.00 -2.20 2.16
CA ILE A 95 -13.66 -1.78 3.40
C ILE A 95 -12.62 -1.39 4.45
N TYR A 96 -12.99 -0.46 5.32
CA TYR A 96 -12.18 -0.07 6.48
C TYR A 96 -12.70 -0.77 7.73
N GLN A 97 -11.78 -1.37 8.48
CA GLN A 97 -12.05 -2.08 9.72
C GLN A 97 -11.33 -1.41 10.88
N LYS A 98 -11.95 -1.45 12.05
CA LYS A 98 -11.32 -0.96 13.28
C LYS A 98 -10.05 -1.78 13.54
N LEU A 99 -8.93 -1.11 13.74
CA LEU A 99 -7.74 -1.74 14.27
C LEU A 99 -7.91 -1.86 15.79
N CYS A 100 -8.54 -2.94 16.25
CA CYS A 100 -8.38 -3.36 17.63
C CYS A 100 -7.22 -4.35 17.64
N LEU A 101 -6.10 -3.98 18.26
CA LEU A 101 -4.93 -4.85 18.29
C LEU A 101 -5.21 -6.14 19.06
N SER A 102 -6.17 -6.13 19.98
CA SER A 102 -6.77 -7.31 20.62
C SER A 102 -7.51 -8.25 19.66
N ASP A 103 -7.94 -7.77 18.49
CA ASP A 103 -8.75 -8.51 17.53
C ASP A 103 -7.90 -9.14 16.40
N VAL A 104 -6.58 -8.89 16.38
CA VAL A 104 -5.65 -9.51 15.42
C VAL A 104 -5.39 -10.96 15.87
N LYS A 105 -6.36 -11.86 15.72
CA LYS A 105 -6.38 -13.25 16.24
C LYS A 105 -5.36 -14.22 15.62
N GLN A 106 -4.25 -13.75 15.08
CA GLN A 106 -3.14 -14.63 14.64
C GLN A 106 -2.17 -14.77 15.80
N ASP A 107 -2.18 -15.91 16.49
CA ASP A 107 -1.33 -16.20 17.65
C ASP A 107 -1.50 -15.18 18.80
N CYS A 108 -1.30 -15.57 20.06
CA CYS A 108 -1.56 -14.70 21.21
C CYS A 108 -0.49 -13.59 21.41
N ASP A 109 0.03 -12.99 20.33
CA ASP A 109 1.20 -12.10 20.28
C ASP A 109 0.86 -10.62 20.01
N HIS A 110 -0.40 -10.22 20.20
CA HIS A 110 -0.97 -8.92 19.82
C HIS A 110 -0.11 -7.71 20.20
N LYS A 111 0.45 -7.69 21.42
CA LYS A 111 1.31 -6.59 21.91
C LYS A 111 2.63 -6.49 21.16
N ILE A 112 3.19 -7.63 20.75
CA ILE A 112 4.43 -7.68 19.97
C ILE A 112 4.16 -7.11 18.57
N LYS A 113 3.04 -7.49 17.94
CA LYS A 113 2.63 -6.97 16.64
C LYS A 113 2.37 -5.47 16.65
N GLU A 114 1.71 -4.94 17.69
CA GLU A 114 1.53 -3.49 17.86
C GLU A 114 2.85 -2.73 17.85
N ALA A 115 3.81 -3.19 18.66
CA ALA A 115 5.12 -2.57 18.76
C ALA A 115 5.86 -2.63 17.42
N VAL A 116 5.82 -3.77 16.73
CA VAL A 116 6.47 -3.95 15.42
C VAL A 116 5.87 -3.01 14.37
N TYR A 117 4.54 -2.95 14.24
CA TYR A 117 3.89 -2.05 13.27
C TYR A 117 4.21 -0.58 13.55
N SER A 118 4.25 -0.18 14.82
CA SER A 118 4.65 1.16 15.24
C SER A 118 6.11 1.47 14.86
N VAL A 119 7.04 0.53 15.08
CA VAL A 119 8.45 0.70 14.71
C VAL A 119 8.59 0.84 13.19
N VAL A 120 7.95 -0.02 12.40
CA VAL A 120 8.00 0.05 10.92
C VAL A 120 7.42 1.37 10.42
N ALA A 121 6.29 1.83 10.97
CA ALA A 121 5.70 3.13 10.61
C ALA A 121 6.64 4.31 10.93
N ARG A 122 7.32 4.26 12.08
CA ARG A 122 8.30 5.29 12.47
C ARG A 122 9.54 5.28 11.57
N LEU A 123 10.04 4.11 11.19
CA LEU A 123 11.15 3.99 10.23
C LEU A 123 10.76 4.56 8.86
N SER A 124 9.56 4.26 8.36
CA SER A 124 9.05 4.84 7.11
C SER A 124 8.94 6.36 7.18
N THR A 125 8.50 6.91 8.32
CA THR A 125 8.39 8.36 8.52
C THR A 125 9.76 9.02 8.66
N LEU A 126 10.72 8.36 9.30
CA LEU A 126 12.10 8.83 9.36
C LEU A 126 12.71 8.91 7.95
N ALA A 127 12.54 7.88 7.13
CA ALA A 127 13.00 7.89 5.74
C ALA A 127 12.35 9.04 4.93
N ALA A 128 11.03 9.22 5.05
CA ALA A 128 10.34 10.35 4.43
C ALA A 128 10.85 11.72 4.93
N SER A 129 11.22 11.82 6.21
CA SER A 129 11.79 13.05 6.77
C SER A 129 13.17 13.38 6.18
N HIS A 130 13.99 12.36 5.92
CA HIS A 130 15.26 12.53 5.21
C HIS A 130 15.05 13.00 3.76
N GLU A 131 14.14 12.36 3.03
CA GLU A 131 13.77 12.76 1.66
C GLU A 131 13.25 14.22 1.63
N MET A 132 12.37 14.60 2.56
CA MET A 132 11.88 15.97 2.66
C MET A 132 12.99 16.97 2.94
N LYS A 133 13.96 16.62 3.79
CA LYS A 133 15.10 17.50 4.08
C LYS A 133 15.96 17.73 2.83
N GLU A 134 16.27 16.68 2.08
CA GLU A 134 17.04 16.77 0.83
C GLU A 134 16.32 17.60 -0.25
N LEU A 135 14.98 17.60 -0.26
CA LEU A 135 14.18 18.42 -1.19
C LEU A 135 14.09 19.90 -0.79
N MET A 136 14.34 20.23 0.48
CA MET A 136 14.26 21.59 1.02
C MET A 136 15.62 22.31 1.00
N GLU A 137 16.72 21.56 0.91
CA GLU A 137 18.08 22.07 0.69
C GLU A 137 18.33 22.34 -0.80
#